data_AF-A0A4Z0XVU8-F1
#
_entry.id   AF-A0A4Z0XVU8-F1
#
_cell.length_a   1.000
_cell.length_b   1.000
_cell.length_c   1.000
_cell.angle_alpha   90.00
_cell.angle_beta   90.00
_cell.angle_gamma   90.00
#
_symmetry.space_group_name_H-M   'P 1'
#
loop_
_entity.id
_entity.type
_entity.pdbx_description
1 polymer ?
#
loop_
_entity_poly.entity_id
_entity_poly.type
_entity_poly.pdbx_seq_one_letter_code
_entity_poly.pdbx_strand_id
1 'polypeptide(L)' 'MNLQLIKSESFGSVECDFYGNGKNEFFMTREQIGCALGYSDPSDAIRKIHDRHKERLNRFSVQDKLSGTDGKQYHKKGR' A
#
# COMPACT_ATOMS: atom_id res chain seq x y z
N MET A 1 11.96 4.16 -5.43
CA MET A 1 10.97 4.42 -6.50
C MET A 1 10.60 5.88 -6.40
N ASN A 2 10.54 6.60 -7.53
CA ASN A 2 10.05 7.98 -7.52
C ASN A 2 8.57 7.93 -7.91
N LEU A 3 7.68 8.09 -6.93
CA LEU A 3 6.23 8.09 -7.13
C LEU A 3 5.77 9.54 -7.21
N GLN A 4 4.97 9.87 -8.22
CA GLN A 4 4.39 11.19 -8.42
C GLN A 4 2.88 11.05 -8.44
N LEU A 5 2.18 11.99 -7.81
CA LEU A 5 0.73 12.05 -7.89
C LEU A 5 0.32 12.35 -9.34
N ILE A 6 -0.42 11.44 -9.96
CA ILE A 6 -0.88 11.59 -11.35
C ILE A 6 -2.29 12.17 -11.38
N LYS A 7 -3.14 11.69 -10.47
CA LYS A 7 -4.56 12.07 -10.41
C LYS A 7 -5.13 11.79 -9.02
N SER A 8 -6.09 12.61 -8.61
CA SER A 8 -6.96 12.33 -7.48
C SER A 8 -8.41 12.29 -7.98
N GLU A 9 -9.15 11.25 -7.63
CA GLU A 9 -10.56 11.09 -8.03
C GLU A 9 -11.37 10.46 -6.89
N SER A 10 -12.65 10.81 -6.78
CA SER A 10 -13.54 10.24 -5.79
C SER A 10 -14.16 8.92 -6.28
N PHE A 11 -13.95 7.87 -5.50
CA PHE A 11 -14.66 6.60 -5.62
C PHE A 11 -15.80 6.58 -4.59
N GLY A 12 -17.01 6.92 -5.05
CA GLY A 12 -18.16 7.12 -4.17
C GLY A 12 -17.92 8.33 -3.26
N SER A 13 -17.83 8.10 -1.95
CA SER A 13 -17.53 9.13 -0.95
C SER A 13 -16.05 9.18 -0.53
N VAL A 14 -15.19 8.38 -1.15
CA VAL A 14 -13.77 8.25 -0.76
C VAL A 14 -12.88 8.87 -1.82
N GLU A 15 -12.06 9.84 -1.42
CA GLU A 15 -11.04 10.43 -2.28
C GLU A 15 -9.84 9.49 -2.41
N CYS A 16 -9.44 9.21 -3.66
CA CYS A 16 -8.41 8.25 -4.00
C CYS A 16 -7.32 8.90 -4.84
N ASP A 17 -6.09 8.86 -4.32
CA ASP A 17 -4.89 9.32 -5.04
C ASP A 17 -4.25 8.19 -5.83
N PHE A 18 -4.01 8.47 -7.10
CA PHE A 18 -3.31 7.59 -8.04
C PHE A 18 -1.89 8.09 -8.23
N TYR A 19 -0.94 7.33 -7.71
CA TYR A 19 0.48 7.58 -7.88
C TYR A 19 1.03 6.82 -9.09
N GLY A 20 1.92 7.43 -9.85
CA GLY A 20 2.55 6.82 -11.00
C GLY A 20 4.06 6.84 -10.87
N ASN A 21 4.71 5.88 -11.53
CA ASN A 21 6.17 5.80 -11.61
C ASN A 21 6.73 6.17 -13.00
N GLY A 22 5.87 6.73 -13.87
CA GLY A 22 6.22 7.06 -15.26
C GLY A 22 6.27 5.88 -16.24
N LYS A 23 5.99 4.65 -15.78
CA LYS A 23 5.96 3.42 -16.61
C LYS A 23 4.55 2.95 -16.95
N ASN A 24 3.57 3.86 -16.89
CA ASN A 24 2.15 3.55 -17.08
C ASN A 24 1.62 2.55 -16.02
N GLU A 25 2.28 2.45 -14.87
CA GLU A 25 1.85 1.71 -13.69
C GLU A 25 1.28 2.68 -12.67
N PHE A 26 0.14 2.32 -12.08
CA PHE A 26 -0.53 3.11 -11.06
C PHE A 26 -0.46 2.40 -9.71
N PHE A 27 -0.27 3.19 -8.66
CA PHE A 27 -0.13 2.76 -7.28
C PHE A 27 -1.09 3.55 -6.42
N MET A 28 -1.62 2.90 -5.39
CA MET A 28 -2.49 3.50 -4.38
C MET A 28 -2.08 2.97 -3.01
N THR A 29 -2.44 3.69 -1.96
CA THR A 29 -2.20 3.20 -0.59
C THR A 29 -3.19 2.08 -0.23
N ARG A 30 -2.77 1.17 0.66
CA ARG A 30 -3.64 0.11 1.18
C ARG A 30 -4.88 0.68 1.88
N GLU A 31 -4.73 1.83 2.51
CA GLU A 31 -5.83 2.52 3.19
C GLU A 31 -6.86 3.05 2.20
N GLN A 32 -6.44 3.74 1.13
CA GLN A 32 -7.36 4.21 0.09
C GLN A 32 -8.13 3.06 -0.57
N ILE A 33 -7.45 1.96 -0.90
CA ILE A 33 -8.10 0.76 -1.44
C ILE A 33 -9.10 0.18 -0.42
N GLY A 34 -8.71 0.10 0.85
CA GLY A 34 -9.56 -0.45 1.89
C GLY A 34 -10.81 0.41 2.14
N CYS A 35 -10.66 1.73 2.15
CA CYS A 35 -11.75 2.69 2.31
C CYS A 35 -12.72 2.62 1.11
N ALA A 36 -12.18 2.60 -0.12
CA ALA A 36 -12.99 2.48 -1.33
C ALA A 36 -13.80 1.17 -1.37
N LEU A 37 -13.28 0.09 -0.77
CA LEU A 37 -13.98 -1.19 -0.62
C LEU A 37 -14.94 -1.24 0.59
N GLY A 38 -15.01 -0.17 1.40
CA GLY A 38 -15.92 -0.07 2.55
C GLY A 38 -15.50 -0.89 3.77
N TYR A 39 -14.23 -1.25 3.90
CA TYR A 39 -13.74 -1.96 5.09
C TYR A 39 -13.67 -1.01 6.30
N SER A 40 -14.11 -1.50 7.47
CA SER A 40 -14.06 -0.76 8.73
C SER A 40 -12.62 -0.46 9.19
N ASP A 41 -11.71 -1.40 8.97
CA ASP A 41 -10.27 -1.27 9.22
C ASP A 41 -9.51 -1.40 7.88
N PRO A 42 -9.48 -0.34 7.07
CA PRO A 42 -9.07 -0.41 5.67
C PRO A 42 -7.63 -0.91 5.49
N SER A 43 -6.69 -0.38 6.28
CA SER A 43 -5.28 -0.78 6.22
C SER A 43 -5.08 -2.25 6.63
N ASP A 44 -5.73 -2.69 7.71
CA ASP A 44 -5.59 -4.05 8.23
C ASP A 44 -6.27 -5.10 7.33
N ALA A 45 -7.44 -4.77 6.78
CA ALA A 45 -8.15 -5.63 5.84
C ALA A 45 -7.31 -5.90 4.59
N ILE A 46 -6.76 -4.86 3.96
CA ILE A 46 -5.90 -5.00 2.79
C ILE A 46 -4.57 -5.70 3.16
N ARG A 47 -4.01 -5.45 4.35
CA ARG A 47 -2.84 -6.19 4.84
C ARG A 47 -3.13 -7.68 4.95
N LYS A 48 -4.26 -8.09 5.55
CA LYS A 48 -4.67 -9.50 5.65
C LYS A 48 -4.85 -10.16 4.29
N ILE A 49 -5.45 -9.45 3.33
CA ILE A 49 -5.60 -9.93 1.94
C ILE A 49 -4.23 -10.10 1.28
N HIS A 50 -3.33 -9.15 1.48
CA HIS A 50 -1.94 -9.23 1.03
C HIS A 50 -1.26 -10.45 1.61
N ASP A 51 -1.29 -10.61 2.93
CA ASP A 51 -0.60 -11.71 3.62
C ASP A 51 -1.13 -13.08 3.18
N ARG A 52 -2.43 -13.21 2.94
CA ARG A 52 -3.04 -14.44 2.40
C ARG A 52 -2.58 -14.75 0.98
N HIS A 53 -2.32 -13.74 0.16
CA HIS A 53 -1.90 -13.90 -1.25
C HIS A 53 -0.49 -13.35 -1.49
N LYS A 54 0.38 -13.51 -0.49
CA LYS A 54 1.69 -12.85 -0.43
C LYS A 54 2.56 -13.18 -1.63
N GLU A 55 2.55 -14.43 -2.08
CA GLU A 55 3.32 -14.90 -3.25
C GLU A 55 2.98 -14.10 -4.52
N ARG A 56 1.71 -13.76 -4.70
CA ARG A 56 1.23 -13.00 -5.85
C ARG A 56 1.45 -11.50 -5.67
N LEU A 57 1.14 -10.97 -4.48
CA LEU A 57 1.05 -9.53 -4.23
C LEU A 57 2.38 -8.87 -3.84
N ASN A 58 3.35 -9.62 -3.28
CA ASN A 58 4.68 -9.08 -2.97
C ASN A 58 5.42 -8.52 -4.18
N ARG A 59 5.14 -9.05 -5.38
CA ARG A 59 5.79 -8.59 -6.61
C ARG A 59 5.32 -7.20 -7.06
N PHE A 60 4.11 -6.81 -6.65
CA PHE A 60 3.43 -5.58 -7.07
C PHE A 60 3.30 -4.54 -5.95
N SER A 61 3.64 -4.92 -4.72
CA SER A 61 3.55 -4.04 -3.56
C SER A 61 4.94 -3.86 -2.96
N VAL A 62 5.32 -2.59 -2.80
CA VAL A 62 6.56 -2.20 -2.15
C VAL A 62 6.20 -1.60 -0.80
N GLN A 63 6.85 -2.06 0.26
CA GLN A 63 6.80 -1.35 1.54
C GLN A 63 7.65 -0.09 1.43
N ASP A 64 7.03 1.05 1.67
CA ASP A 64 7.80 2.25 1.93
C ASP A 64 8.58 2.05 3.24
N LYS A 65 9.89 2.34 3.23
CA LYS A 65 10.77 2.11 4.38
C LYS A 65 10.49 3.08 5.55
N LEU A 66 9.64 4.09 5.37
CA LEU A 66 9.42 5.14 6.38
C LEU A 66 8.26 4.88 7.34
N SER A 67 7.28 4.02 7.01
CA SER A 67 6.07 3.85 7.85
C SER A 67 6.12 2.70 8.86
N GLY A 68 7.22 1.94 8.90
CA GLY A 68 7.36 0.72 9.72
C GLY A 68 8.41 0.79 10.83
N THR A 69 8.67 1.96 11.42
CA THR A 69 9.60 2.07 12.55
C THR A 69 8.97 2.86 13.70
N ASP A 70 8.34 2.16 14.63
CA ASP A 70 8.75 2.35 16.03
C ASP A 70 10.25 2.05 15.99
N GLY A 71 11.11 3.07 16.10
CA GLY A 71 12.54 3.17 15.71
C GLY A 71 13.53 2.06 16.14
N LYS A 72 13.13 0.79 16.04
CA LYS A 72 13.76 -0.39 16.59
C LYS A 72 14.29 -1.22 15.42
N GLN A 73 15.58 -1.04 15.15
CA GLN A 73 16.35 -1.89 14.25
C GLN A 73 16.43 -3.30 14.86
N TYR A 74 15.63 -4.26 14.37
CA TYR A 74 15.85 -5.67 14.72
C TYR A 74 16.90 -6.27 13.79
N HIS A 75 18.14 -6.32 14.27
CA HIS A 75 19.22 -7.07 13.64
C HIS A 75 18.90 -8.57 13.71
N LYS A 76 18.41 -9.15 12.61
CA LYS A 76 18.22 -10.60 12.52
C LYS A 76 19.60 -11.27 12.45
N LYS A 77 20.11 -11.71 13.60
CA LYS A 77 21.23 -12.64 13.68
C LYS A 77 20.75 -13.99 13.15
N GLY A 78 21.24 -14.38 11.97
CA GLY A 78 21.10 -15.73 11.44
C GLY A 78 21.70 -16.74 12.40
N ARG A 79 21.03 -17.89 12.51
CA ARG A 79 21.51 -19.08 13.20
C ARG A 79 21.60 -20.19 12.17
#